data_AF-A0A9P0D1W2-F1
#
_entry.id   AF-A0A9P0D1W2-F1
#
_cell.length_a   1.000
_cell.length_b   1.000
_cell.length_c   1.000
_cell.angle_alpha   90.00
_cell.angle_beta   90.00
_cell.angle_gamma   90.00
#
_symmetry.space_group_name_H-M   'P 1'
#
loop_
_entity.id
_entity.type
_entity.pdbx_description
1 polymer ?
#
loop_
_entity_poly.entity_id
_entity_poly.type
_entity_poly.pdbx_seq_one_letter_code
_entity_poly.pdbx_strand_id
1 'polypeptide(L)'
;MNLISESLAAELISFKAALSYEIRNKKTIHDLATYFITENRFLLSSLPDVRSLFQLFLPLPVSSASAERSFSKLKLIKTYLRSTMSAIRLSDLAILGIEHDRAQKLMRQ
;
A
#
# COMPACT_ATOMS: atom_id res chain seq x y z
N MET A 1 19.24 24.70 10.76
CA MET A 1 17.97 23.98 10.49
C MET A 1 17.44 24.21 9.07
N ASN A 2 17.81 25.30 8.36
CA ASN A 2 17.28 25.63 7.02
C ASN A 2 17.88 24.85 5.84
N LEU A 3 19.11 24.32 5.94
CA LEU A 3 19.74 23.63 4.80
C LEU A 3 19.03 22.33 4.40
N ILE A 4 18.41 21.63 5.34
CA ILE A 4 17.68 20.37 5.06
C ILE A 4 16.38 20.67 4.31
N SER A 5 15.67 21.77 4.66
CA SER A 5 14.43 22.11 3.96
C SER A 5 14.68 22.70 2.57
N GLU A 6 15.79 23.42 2.36
CA GLU A 6 16.16 23.93 1.03
C GLU A 6 16.56 22.80 0.07
N SER A 7 17.34 21.82 0.54
CA SER A 7 17.69 20.62 -0.25
C SER A 7 16.42 19.86 -0.63
N LEU A 8 15.56 19.57 0.35
CA LEU A 8 14.28 18.89 0.11
C LEU A 8 13.39 19.67 -0.88
N ALA A 9 13.31 21.00 -0.75
CA ALA A 9 12.51 21.83 -1.65
C ALA A 9 13.02 21.76 -3.10
N ALA A 10 14.33 21.83 -3.31
CA ALA A 10 14.94 21.68 -4.62
C ALA A 10 14.69 20.28 -5.20
N GLU A 11 14.89 19.22 -4.40
CA GLU A 11 14.61 17.84 -4.79
C GLU A 11 13.15 17.62 -5.19
N LEU A 12 12.20 18.22 -4.44
CA LEU A 12 10.76 18.14 -4.74
C LEU A 12 10.38 18.88 -6.03
N ILE A 13 11.02 20.02 -6.31
CA ILE A 13 10.81 20.76 -7.56
C ILE A 13 11.29 19.93 -8.75
N SER A 14 12.50 19.36 -8.67
CA SER A 14 13.05 18.47 -9.70
C SER A 14 12.20 17.21 -9.87
N PHE A 15 11.77 16.61 -8.77
CA PHE A 15 10.86 15.46 -8.77
C PHE A 15 9.54 15.78 -9.46
N LYS A 16 8.89 16.90 -9.11
CA LYS A 16 7.63 17.33 -9.71
C LYS A 16 7.78 17.56 -11.20
N ALA A 17 8.86 18.23 -11.62
CA ALA A 17 9.13 18.49 -13.04
C ALA A 17 9.31 17.19 -13.83
N ALA A 18 10.03 16.20 -13.27
CA ALA A 18 10.34 14.95 -13.95
C ALA A 18 9.17 13.95 -13.96
N LEU A 19 8.37 13.91 -12.89
CA LEU A 19 7.47 12.76 -12.63
C LEU A 19 5.99 13.14 -12.51
N SER A 20 5.63 14.43 -12.51
CA SER A 20 4.21 14.83 -12.41
C SER A 20 3.36 14.37 -13.61
N TYR A 21 3.96 14.16 -14.78
CA TYR A 21 3.26 13.63 -15.95
C TYR A 21 3.05 12.11 -15.84
N GLU A 22 4.10 11.38 -15.45
CA GLU A 22 4.07 9.93 -15.31
C GLU A 22 3.14 9.46 -14.19
N ILE A 23 3.14 10.16 -13.04
CA ILE A 23 2.22 9.87 -11.92
C ILE A 23 0.75 10.06 -12.35
N ARG A 24 0.46 11.05 -13.21
CA ARG A 24 -0.91 11.31 -13.68
C ARG A 24 -1.41 10.24 -14.66
N ASN A 25 -0.50 9.60 -15.39
CA ASN A 25 -0.84 8.60 -16.39
C ASN A 25 -0.96 7.18 -15.84
N LYS A 26 -0.46 6.88 -14.63
CA LYS A 26 -0.63 5.55 -14.01
C LYS A 26 -1.98 5.43 -13.32
N LYS A 27 -2.76 4.42 -13.72
CA LYS A 27 -4.12 4.18 -13.21
C LYS A 27 -4.16 3.36 -11.92
N THR A 28 -3.14 2.56 -11.64
CA THR A 28 -3.09 1.71 -10.44
C THR A 28 -1.88 2.03 -9.56
N ILE A 29 -2.06 1.84 -8.25
CA ILE A 29 -0.96 1.96 -7.26
C ILE A 29 0.15 0.93 -7.54
N HIS A 30 -0.21 -0.22 -8.12
CA HIS A 30 0.75 -1.25 -8.50
C HIS A 30 1.66 -0.79 -9.65
N ASP A 31 1.10 -0.20 -10.70
CA ASP A 31 1.89 0.31 -11.83
C ASP A 31 2.79 1.46 -11.39
N LEU A 32 2.27 2.31 -10.50
CA LEU A 32 3.03 3.37 -9.85
C LEU A 32 4.20 2.79 -9.03
N ALA A 33 3.94 1.78 -8.18
CA ALA A 33 4.97 1.12 -7.37
C ALA A 33 6.05 0.48 -8.24
N THR A 34 5.64 -0.21 -9.30
CA THR A 34 6.57 -0.87 -10.23
C THR A 34 7.45 0.17 -10.91
N TYR A 35 6.86 1.22 -11.48
CA TYR A 35 7.56 2.33 -12.12
C TYR A 35 8.62 2.99 -11.21
N PHE A 36 8.30 3.19 -9.94
CA PHE A 36 9.29 3.72 -8.97
C PHE A 36 10.39 2.71 -8.63
N ILE A 37 10.06 1.43 -8.47
CA ILE A 37 10.99 0.39 -8.02
C ILE A 37 11.90 -0.12 -9.14
N THR A 38 11.45 -0.11 -10.40
CA THR A 38 12.18 -0.68 -11.55
C THR A 38 12.75 0.41 -12.46
N GLU A 39 11.95 1.38 -12.88
CA GLU A 39 12.35 2.35 -13.91
C GLU A 39 13.08 3.57 -13.32
N ASN A 40 12.72 3.98 -12.10
CA ASN A 40 13.25 5.22 -11.49
C ASN A 40 14.21 4.99 -10.33
N ARG A 41 14.77 3.78 -10.21
CA ARG A 41 15.78 3.43 -9.20
C ARG A 41 16.94 4.42 -9.16
N PHE A 42 17.40 4.87 -10.31
CA PHE A 42 18.50 5.82 -10.43
C PHE A 42 18.11 7.22 -9.91
N LEU A 43 16.93 7.74 -10.30
CA LEU A 43 16.45 9.04 -9.81
C LEU A 43 16.16 9.05 -8.31
N LEU A 44 15.65 7.93 -7.77
CA LEU A 44 15.46 7.76 -6.32
C LEU A 44 16.79 7.63 -5.57
N SER A 45 17.87 7.18 -6.23
CA SER A 45 19.20 7.13 -5.62
C SER A 45 19.87 8.49 -5.52
N SER A 46 19.55 9.40 -6.44
CA SER A 46 20.02 10.79 -6.41
C SER A 46 19.20 11.73 -5.50
N LEU A 47 18.02 11.29 -5.02
CA LEU A 47 17.09 12.09 -4.21
C LEU A 47 16.72 11.33 -2.92
N PRO A 48 17.61 11.30 -1.92
CA PRO A 48 17.48 10.42 -0.75
C PRO A 48 16.28 10.76 0.14
N ASP A 49 15.92 12.04 0.26
CA ASP A 49 14.81 12.47 1.12
C ASP A 49 13.46 12.14 0.48
N VAL A 50 13.35 12.41 -0.83
CA VAL A 50 12.16 12.07 -1.61
C VAL A 50 11.93 10.56 -1.62
N ARG A 51 12.99 9.75 -1.79
CA ARG A 51 12.91 8.29 -1.73
C ARG A 51 12.32 7.80 -0.41
N SER A 52 12.77 8.36 0.71
CA SER A 52 12.30 7.98 2.04
C SER A 52 10.81 8.32 2.22
N LEU A 53 10.37 9.47 1.71
CA LEU A 53 8.97 9.86 1.69
C LEU A 53 8.10 8.89 0.88
N PHE A 54 8.55 8.49 -0.31
CA PHE A 54 7.82 7.54 -1.15
C PHE A 54 7.70 6.15 -0.51
N GLN A 55 8.76 5.67 0.14
CA GLN A 55 8.72 4.40 0.87
C GLN A 55 7.70 4.39 2.00
N LEU A 56 7.47 5.54 2.65
CA LEU A 56 6.42 5.69 3.66
C LEU A 56 5.04 5.86 3.03
N PHE A 57 4.94 6.58 1.91
CA PHE A 57 3.68 6.90 1.27
C PHE A 57 3.03 5.72 0.54
N LEU A 58 3.81 4.94 -0.22
CA LEU A 58 3.30 3.82 -1.03
C LEU A 58 2.54 2.74 -0.23
N PRO A 59 2.98 2.35 0.98
CA PRO A 59 2.26 1.39 1.82
C PRO A 59 0.95 1.92 2.41
N LEU A 60 0.76 3.23 2.57
CA LEU A 60 -0.44 3.80 3.19
C LEU A 60 -1.75 3.39 2.47
N PRO A 61 -1.91 3.64 1.16
CA PRO A 61 -3.14 3.26 0.47
C PRO A 61 -3.28 1.74 0.34
N VAL A 62 -2.17 1.01 0.22
CA VAL A 62 -2.17 -0.47 0.18
C VAL A 62 -2.65 -1.06 1.50
N SER A 63 -2.18 -0.51 2.62
CA SER A 63 -2.57 -0.96 3.96
C SER A 63 -4.03 -0.61 4.26
N SER A 64 -4.48 0.59 3.87
CA SER A 64 -5.89 0.99 3.99
C SER A 64 -6.80 0.05 3.21
N ALA A 65 -6.51 -0.19 1.93
CA ALA A 65 -7.29 -1.08 1.09
C ALA A 65 -7.29 -2.52 1.61
N SER A 66 -6.16 -3.00 2.15
CA SER A 66 -6.06 -4.32 2.78
C SER A 66 -6.91 -4.40 4.04
N ALA A 67 -6.87 -3.37 4.90
CA ALA A 67 -7.68 -3.31 6.11
C ALA A 67 -9.17 -3.27 5.79
N GLU A 68 -9.60 -2.44 4.84
CA GLU A 68 -10.97 -2.36 4.35
C GLU A 68 -11.47 -3.71 3.81
N ARG A 69 -10.65 -4.40 3.01
CA ARG A 69 -10.97 -5.74 2.52
C ARG A 69 -11.15 -6.74 3.67
N SER A 70 -10.25 -6.74 4.65
CA SER A 70 -10.33 -7.61 5.83
C SER A 70 -11.57 -7.32 6.68
N PHE A 71 -11.89 -6.04 6.93
CA PHE A 71 -13.09 -5.66 7.67
C PHE A 71 -14.38 -5.97 6.91
N SER A 72 -14.37 -5.87 5.58
CA SER A 72 -15.50 -6.27 4.73
C SER A 72 -15.78 -7.78 4.85
N LYS A 73 -14.73 -8.62 4.82
CA LYS A 73 -14.84 -10.07 5.06
C LYS A 73 -15.36 -10.37 6.48
N LEU A 74 -14.82 -9.69 7.50
CA LEU A 74 -15.29 -9.83 8.88
C LEU A 74 -16.79 -9.46 9.02
N LYS A 75 -17.23 -8.38 8.37
CA LYS A 75 -18.63 -7.97 8.35
C LYS A 75 -19.52 -9.06 7.75
N LEU A 76 -19.12 -9.65 6.63
CA LEU A 76 -19.85 -10.77 6.01
C LEU A 76 -19.95 -11.99 6.95
N ILE A 77 -18.84 -12.36 7.60
CA ILE A 77 -18.80 -13.45 8.58
C ILE A 77 -19.78 -13.17 9.73
N LYS A 78 -19.74 -11.95 10.29
CA LYS A 78 -20.64 -11.53 11.38
C LYS A 78 -22.12 -11.54 10.96
N THR A 79 -22.42 -11.09 9.74
CA THR A 79 -23.79 -11.10 9.19
C THR A 79 -24.29 -12.51 8.94
N TYR A 80 -23.46 -13.40 8.38
CA TYR A 80 -23.81 -14.79 8.12
C TYR A 80 -24.11 -15.55 9.42
N LEU A 81 -23.37 -15.26 10.49
CA LEU A 81 -23.46 -16.00 11.76
C LEU A 81 -24.42 -15.40 12.78
N ARG A 82 -25.22 -14.37 12.41
CA ARG A 82 -26.24 -13.71 13.25
C ARG A 82 -25.83 -13.59 14.73
N SER A 83 -24.62 -13.05 14.95
CA SER A 83 -23.93 -12.66 16.19
C SER A 83 -24.45 -13.16 17.56
N THR A 84 -24.43 -14.47 17.81
CA THR A 84 -24.33 -15.08 19.16
C THR A 84 -22.96 -15.72 19.45
N MET A 85 -21.95 -15.47 18.61
CA MET A 85 -20.63 -16.08 18.77
C MET A 85 -19.70 -15.29 19.70
N SER A 86 -18.87 -16.02 20.44
CA SER A 86 -17.80 -15.43 21.25
C SER A 86 -16.75 -14.73 20.37
N ALA A 87 -16.13 -13.68 20.90
CA ALA A 87 -15.12 -12.89 20.20
C ALA A 87 -13.95 -13.76 19.69
N ILE A 88 -13.55 -14.76 20.48
CA ILE A 88 -12.47 -15.70 20.15
C ILE A 88 -12.79 -16.49 18.87
N ARG A 89 -13.98 -17.10 18.81
CA ARG A 89 -14.37 -17.88 17.63
C ARG A 89 -14.58 -17.00 16.39
N LEU A 90 -15.00 -15.75 16.60
CA LEU A 90 -15.11 -14.77 15.52
C LEU A 90 -13.72 -14.38 14.97
N SER A 91 -12.73 -14.12 15.83
CA SER A 91 -11.37 -13.82 15.38
C SER A 91 -10.74 -14.99 14.63
N ASP A 92 -10.91 -16.22 15.12
CA ASP A 92 -10.38 -17.42 14.46
C ASP A 92 -10.97 -17.58 13.06
N LEU A 93 -12.29 -17.41 12.93
CA LEU A 93 -12.97 -17.51 11.65
C LEU A 93 -12.64 -16.35 10.70
N ALA A 94 -12.39 -15.14 11.24
CA ALA A 94 -11.93 -14.01 10.45
C ALA A 94 -10.54 -14.26 9.86
N ILE A 95 -9.61 -14.80 10.66
CA ILE A 95 -8.28 -15.20 10.21
C ILE A 95 -8.40 -16.25 9.11
N LEU A 96 -9.19 -17.30 9.33
CA LEU A 96 -9.44 -18.33 8.32
C LEU A 96 -10.03 -17.74 7.04
N GLY A 97 -11.00 -16.83 7.13
CA GLY A 97 -11.65 -16.21 5.98
C GLY A 97 -10.77 -15.22 5.21
N ILE A 98 -9.89 -14.50 5.88
CA ILE A 98 -8.92 -13.57 5.25
C ILE A 98 -7.82 -14.37 4.54
N GLU A 99 -7.29 -15.40 5.20
CA GLU A 99 -6.19 -16.21 4.67
C GLU A 99 -6.66 -17.31 3.70
N HIS A 100 -7.96 -17.60 3.64
CA HIS A 100 -8.54 -18.59 2.71
C HIS A 100 -8.13 -18.35 1.25
N ASP A 101 -8.24 -17.11 0.78
CA ASP A 101 -7.88 -16.73 -0.59
C ASP A 101 -6.37 -16.90 -0.86
N ARG A 102 -5.52 -16.74 0.16
CA ARG A 102 -4.06 -16.96 0.07
C ARG A 102 -3.72 -18.44 0.08
N ALA A 103 -4.31 -19.21 0.99
CA ALA A 103 -4.13 -20.66 1.08
C ALA A 103 -4.57 -21.37 -0.21
N GLN A 104 -5.71 -20.98 -0.79
CA GLN A 104 -6.21 -21.54 -2.04
C GLN A 104 -5.26 -21.28 -3.23
N LYS A 105 -4.58 -20.12 -3.26
CA LYS A 105 -3.59 -19.81 -4.30
C LYS A 105 -2.36 -20.68 -4.18
N LEU A 106 -1.87 -20.93 -2.97
CA LEU A 106 -0.72 -21.80 -2.72
C LEU A 106 -1.02 -23.26 -3.06
N MET A 107 -2.23 -23.75 -2.79
CA MET A 107 -2.63 -25.13 -3.11
C MET A 107 -2.88 -25.39 -4.61
N ARG A 108 -2.95 -24.34 -5.43
CA ARG A 108 -3.18 -24.44 -6.89
C ARG A 108 -1.90 -24.24 -7.72
N GLN A 109 -0.77 -23.99 -7.08
CA GLN A 109 0.57 -23.96 -7.68
C GLN A 109 1.23 -25.32 -7.54
#